data_AF-A0A3B8WZU1-F1
#
_entry.id   AF-A0A3B8WZU1-F1
#
_cell.length_a   1.000
_cell.length_b   1.000
_cell.length_c   1.000
_cell.angle_alpha   90.00
_cell.angle_beta   90.00
_cell.angle_gamma   90.00
#
_symmetry.space_group_name_H-M   'P 1'
#
loop_
_entity.id
_entity.type
_entity.pdbx_description
1 polymer ?
#
loop_
_entity_poly.entity_id
_entity_poly.type
_entity_poly.pdbx_seq_one_letter_code
_entity_poly.pdbx_strand_id
1 'polypeptide(L)'
;LGTEINKVCMDQYEKVYGSPMKIMATHGGLECAIMGAKYPNWEMASIGPTIKYPHSPDEKVNIASVARTWEYLKAVLANIPNK
;
A
#
# COMPACT_ATOMS: atom_id res chain seq x y z
N LEU A 1 -13.71 1.90 1.10
CA LEU A 1 -13.15 1.34 -0.15
C LEU A 1 -13.26 2.32 -1.33
N GLY A 2 -14.25 3.21 -1.38
CA GLY A 2 -14.42 4.19 -2.47
C GLY A 2 -13.79 5.57 -2.23
N THR A 3 -12.70 5.65 -1.47
CA THR A 3 -11.98 6.92 -1.28
C THR A 3 -11.13 7.25 -2.50
N GLU A 4 -10.81 8.52 -2.72
CA GLU A 4 -10.04 8.96 -3.89
C GLU A 4 -8.66 8.29 -3.92
N ILE A 5 -7.97 8.22 -2.78
CA ILE A 5 -6.66 7.56 -2.69
C ILE A 5 -6.72 6.06 -3.02
N ASN A 6 -7.80 5.37 -2.65
CA ASN A 6 -7.95 3.94 -2.94
C ASN A 6 -8.10 3.73 -4.45
N LYS A 7 -8.84 4.61 -5.13
CA LYS A 7 -8.97 4.58 -6.59
C LYS A 7 -7.63 4.81 -7.28
N VAL A 8 -6.87 5.82 -6.86
CA VAL A 8 -5.52 6.07 -7.40
C VAL A 8 -4.63 4.84 -7.23
N CYS A 9 -4.60 4.24 -6.04
CA CYS A 9 -3.84 3.01 -5.79
C CYS A 9 -4.23 1.88 -6.74
N MET A 10 -5.53 1.56 -6.86
CA MET A 10 -6.01 0.49 -7.73
C MET A 10 -5.65 0.74 -9.21
N ASP A 11 -5.95 1.93 -9.71
CA ASP A 11 -5.74 2.30 -11.11
C ASP A 11 -4.25 2.26 -11.48
N GLN A 12 -3.39 2.78 -10.60
CA GLN A 12 -1.94 2.79 -10.86
C GLN A 12 -1.33 1.39 -10.73
N TYR A 13 -1.84 0.54 -9.82
CA TYR A 13 -1.36 -0.84 -9.71
C TYR A 13 -1.66 -1.62 -10.99
N GLU A 14 -2.90 -1.53 -11.51
CA GLU A 14 -3.29 -2.22 -12.75
C GLU A 14 -2.51 -1.68 -13.96
N LYS A 15 -2.28 -0.37 -14.05
CA LYS A 15 -1.44 0.22 -15.12
C LYS A 15 0.00 -0.28 -15.08
N VAL A 16 0.60 -0.39 -13.89
CA VAL A 16 2.01 -0.79 -13.74
C VAL A 16 2.20 -2.29 -13.92
N TYR A 17 1.26 -3.11 -13.49
CA TYR A 17 1.42 -4.58 -13.43
C TYR A 17 0.49 -5.38 -14.34
N GLY A 18 -0.39 -4.73 -15.10
CA GLY A 18 -1.34 -5.39 -16.00
C GLY A 18 -2.31 -6.35 -15.32
N SER A 19 -2.48 -6.25 -14.00
CA SER A 19 -3.33 -7.12 -13.20
C SER A 19 -3.98 -6.35 -12.05
N PRO A 20 -5.22 -6.70 -11.67
CA PRO A 20 -5.96 -5.97 -10.65
C PRO A 20 -5.28 -6.10 -9.27
N MET A 21 -5.29 -5.01 -8.52
CA MET A 21 -4.80 -5.00 -7.14
C MET A 21 -5.69 -5.85 -6.25
N LYS A 22 -5.09 -6.71 -5.42
CA LYS A 22 -5.83 -7.41 -4.36
C LYS A 22 -6.00 -6.49 -3.15
N ILE A 23 -7.22 -6.05 -2.89
CA ILE A 23 -7.55 -5.24 -1.72
C ILE A 23 -7.88 -6.17 -0.55
N MET A 24 -7.26 -5.93 0.60
CA MET A 24 -7.34 -6.81 1.76
C MET A 24 -7.47 -5.98 3.04
N ALA A 25 -8.16 -6.53 4.04
CA ALA A 25 -7.95 -6.20 5.43
C ALA A 25 -7.08 -7.29 6.05
N THR A 26 -6.18 -6.91 6.96
CA THR A 26 -5.33 -7.87 7.69
C THR A 26 -5.87 -8.07 9.10
N HIS A 27 -5.73 -9.28 9.63
CA HIS A 27 -5.94 -9.57 11.05
C HIS A 27 -4.62 -9.33 11.81
N GLY A 28 -4.17 -8.07 11.77
CA GLY A 28 -2.95 -7.60 12.40
C GLY A 28 -3.07 -6.10 12.70
N GLY A 29 -2.38 -5.63 13.73
CA GLY A 29 -2.36 -4.21 14.07
C GLY A 29 -1.59 -3.41 13.03
N LEU A 30 -2.22 -2.38 12.47
CA LEU A 30 -1.57 -1.34 11.67
C LEU A 30 -1.80 0.00 12.32
N GLU A 31 -0.78 0.86 12.31
CA GLU A 31 -0.84 2.21 12.85
C GLU A 31 -1.90 3.07 12.16
N CYS A 32 -2.28 2.72 10.91
CA CYS A 32 -3.40 3.36 10.21
C CYS A 32 -4.70 3.37 11.01
N ALA A 33 -4.96 2.36 11.85
CA ALA A 33 -6.16 2.35 12.70
C ALA A 33 -6.11 3.47 13.77
N ILE A 34 -4.94 3.63 14.42
CA ILE A 34 -4.72 4.67 15.42
C ILE A 34 -4.71 6.05 14.77
N MET A 35 -4.04 6.19 13.62
CA MET A 35 -3.98 7.43 12.86
C MET A 35 -5.37 7.86 12.36
N GLY A 36 -6.19 6.92 11.88
CA GLY A 36 -7.55 7.20 11.41
C GLY A 36 -8.48 7.62 12.52
N ALA A 37 -8.31 7.09 13.73
CA ALA A 37 -9.06 7.55 14.91
C ALA A 37 -8.71 9.00 15.28
N LYS A 38 -7.43 9.40 15.13
CA LYS A 38 -6.96 10.76 15.43
C LYS A 38 -7.26 11.76 14.31
N TYR A 39 -7.17 11.33 13.06
CA TYR A 39 -7.36 12.15 11.86
C TYR A 39 -8.50 11.57 11.02
N PRO A 40 -9.77 11.80 11.42
CA PRO A 40 -10.92 11.13 10.81
C PRO A 40 -11.17 11.50 9.34
N ASN A 41 -10.60 12.61 8.89
CA ASN A 41 -10.73 13.09 7.51
C ASN A 41 -9.60 12.59 6.60
N TRP A 42 -8.64 11.82 7.11
CA TRP A 42 -7.56 11.29 6.28
C TRP A 42 -8.02 10.06 5.51
N GLU A 43 -7.81 10.10 4.20
CA GLU A 43 -7.83 8.89 3.39
C GLU A 43 -6.45 8.22 3.45
N MET A 44 -6.42 6.91 3.68
CA MET A 44 -5.17 6.17 3.87
C MET A 44 -5.19 4.83 3.15
N ALA A 45 -4.00 4.43 2.69
CA ALA A 45 -3.72 3.09 2.18
C ALA A 45 -2.38 2.62 2.78
N SER A 46 -2.26 1.31 3.01
CA SER A 46 -1.00 0.67 3.42
C SER A 46 -0.54 -0.28 2.32
N ILE A 47 0.74 -0.16 1.94
CA ILE A 47 1.39 -0.94 0.88
C ILE A 47 2.80 -1.31 1.35
N GLY A 48 3.36 -2.39 0.82
CA GLY A 48 4.72 -2.81 1.19
C GLY A 48 5.25 -3.97 0.35
N PRO A 49 6.56 -4.26 0.48
CA PRO A 49 7.17 -5.42 -0.15
C PRO A 49 6.76 -6.72 0.54
N THR A 50 7.12 -7.85 -0.05
CA THR A 50 6.93 -9.16 0.58
C THR A 50 8.03 -9.38 1.62
N ILE A 51 7.63 -9.39 2.90
CA ILE A 51 8.47 -9.76 4.04
C ILE A 51 7.97 -11.10 4.59
N LYS A 52 8.89 -11.99 4.95
CA LYS A 52 8.58 -13.29 5.56
C LYS A 52 9.19 -13.36 6.95
N TYR A 53 8.42 -13.96 7.86
CA TYR A 53 8.80 -14.18 9.27
C TYR A 53 9.23 -12.90 10.02
N PRO A 54 8.48 -11.78 9.88
CA PRO A 54 8.80 -10.57 10.64
C PRO A 54 8.82 -10.87 12.14
N HIS A 55 9.69 -10.17 12.88
CA HIS A 55 9.88 -10.34 14.33
C HIS A 55 10.54 -11.66 14.76
N SER A 56 11.22 -12.34 13.84
CA SER A 56 12.01 -13.53 14.14
C SER A 56 13.45 -13.38 13.63
N PRO A 57 14.43 -14.15 14.15
CA PRO A 57 15.76 -14.20 13.55
C PRO A 57 15.78 -14.64 12.09
N ASP A 58 14.71 -15.29 11.61
CA ASP A 58 14.54 -15.73 10.22
C ASP A 58 13.91 -14.65 9.31
N GLU A 59 13.72 -13.43 9.83
CA GLU A 59 13.14 -12.31 9.10
C GLU A 59 13.94 -12.03 7.82
N LYS A 60 13.22 -11.98 6.70
CA LYS A 60 13.80 -11.72 5.39
C LYS A 60 12.85 -11.03 4.45
N VAL A 61 13.41 -10.20 3.58
CA VAL A 61 12.69 -9.45 2.55
C VAL A 61 13.00 -9.99 1.16
N ASN A 62 11.98 -10.05 0.30
CA ASN A 62 12.18 -10.39 -1.10
C ASN A 62 12.66 -9.16 -1.90
N ILE A 63 13.92 -9.18 -2.36
CA ILE A 63 14.57 -8.06 -3.06
C ILE A 63 13.76 -7.59 -4.29
N ALA A 64 13.30 -8.51 -5.13
CA ALA A 64 12.53 -8.16 -6.32
C ALA A 64 11.20 -7.45 -5.96
N SER A 65 10.55 -7.85 -4.86
CA SER A 65 9.34 -7.19 -4.38
C SER A 65 9.59 -5.77 -3.87
N VAL A 66 10.79 -5.47 -3.35
CA VAL A 66 11.17 -4.10 -2.94
C VAL A 66 11.20 -3.18 -4.16
N ALA A 67 11.84 -3.62 -5.25
CA ALA A 67 11.90 -2.86 -6.50
C ALA A 67 10.48 -2.61 -7.05
N ARG A 68 9.61 -3.63 -7.03
CA ARG A 68 8.20 -3.47 -7.41
C ARG A 68 7.49 -2.45 -6.52
N THR A 69 7.59 -2.57 -5.20
CA THR A 69 6.97 -1.61 -4.28
C THR A 69 7.45 -0.18 -4.54
N TRP A 70 8.74 0.00 -4.86
CA TRP A 70 9.29 1.31 -5.20
C TRP A 70 8.72 1.90 -6.50
N GLU A 71 8.67 1.12 -7.57
CA GLU A 71 8.07 1.57 -8.83
C GLU A 71 6.59 1.92 -8.67
N TYR A 72 5.86 1.12 -7.89
CA TYR A 72 4.46 1.40 -7.59
C TYR A 72 4.28 2.65 -6.73
N LEU A 73 5.12 2.85 -5.71
CA LEU A 73 5.10 4.05 -4.87
C LEU A 73 5.30 5.31 -5.72
N LYS A 74 6.28 5.32 -6.63
CA LYS A 74 6.49 6.43 -7.57
C LYS A 74 5.26 6.67 -8.45
N ALA A 75 4.65 5.61 -8.99
CA ALA A 75 3.46 5.73 -9.83
C ALA A 75 2.28 6.34 -9.07
N VAL A 76 2.04 5.93 -7.83
CA VAL A 76 1.00 6.53 -6.98
C VAL A 76 1.29 8.01 -6.74
N LEU A 77 2.49 8.35 -6.28
CA LEU A 77 2.88 9.74 -5.97
C LEU A 77 2.76 10.67 -7.19
N ALA A 78 3.16 10.20 -8.37
CA ALA A 78 3.08 10.97 -9.61
C ALA A 78 1.64 11.22 -10.09
N ASN A 79 0.67 10.47 -9.58
CA ASN A 79 -0.73 10.53 -10.01
C ASN A 79 -1.69 10.91 -8.87
N ILE A 80 -1.18 11.52 -7.80
CA ILE A 80 -2.05 12.13 -6.79
C ILE A 80 -2.81 13.30 -7.43
N PRO A 81 -4.15 13.39 -7.28
CA PRO A 81 -4.96 14.47 -7.85
C PRO A 81 -4.56 15.84 -7.32
N ASN A 82 -4.73 16.86 -8.16
CA ASN A 82 -4.68 18.25 -7.71
C ASN A 82 -5.91 18.57 -6.87
N LYS A 83 -5.74 19.40 -5.84
CA LYS A 83 -6.84 19.92 -5.02
C LYS A 83 -7.63 21.01 -5.73
#